data_AF-A0AAD6IE39-F1
#
_entry.id   AF-A0AAD6IE39-F1
#
_cell.length_a   1.000
_cell.length_b   1.000
_cell.length_c   1.000
_cell.angle_alpha   90.00
_cell.angle_beta   90.00
_cell.angle_gamma   90.00
#
_symmetry.space_group_name_H-M   'P 1'
#
loop_
_entity.id
_entity.type
_entity.pdbx_description
1 polymer ?
#
loop_
_entity_poly.entity_id
_entity_poly.type
_entity_poly.pdbx_seq_one_letter_code
_entity_poly.pdbx_strand_id
1 'polypeptide(L)'
;MASLPLPRVESLADYTSFRLTVLPYLEQLRWLPDSLREAGRDVDNLKAVYLATNPLVSAVAFGGVLAVIFFITAEINRNYSQVDRFWSILPALYNMHFAVWARLSGIQTSSLDTIAIISVVWSARLTFNYWRKGGYSIGSEDYRWQIVRSRVNNGFLFMIFNFSFIAVAQSLLLLLITAPTYIFVILAYNQGNETFSLTDLAFSRAVFFFIVIEFFADQQQWNFQTAKKEYQTNARIPSAYKDQFNAEDLERGFVVSGLWSWSRHPNFVAEQAVWVTLYAWSCYKTETYFHWAGLGVLGYLAIFQGSTRLTETISAGKYPEYSDYQARVGRFLPRFSVEAKKTKHASKKDN
;
A
#
# COMPACT_ATOMS: atom_id res chain seq x y z
N MET A 1 21.89 -24.17 -20.25
CA MET A 1 21.51 -23.15 -19.25
C MET A 1 21.08 -23.87 -18.00
N ALA A 2 21.58 -23.48 -16.83
CA ALA A 2 21.02 -23.96 -15.57
C ALA A 2 19.52 -23.63 -15.53
N SER A 3 18.70 -24.53 -14.99
CA SER A 3 17.28 -24.27 -14.80
C SER A 3 17.10 -23.06 -13.88
N LEU A 4 16.32 -22.07 -14.32
CA LEU A 4 15.95 -20.93 -13.47
C LEU A 4 15.22 -21.45 -12.22
N PRO A 5 15.33 -20.76 -11.06
CA PRO A 5 14.65 -21.13 -9.82
C PRO A 5 13.15 -20.76 -9.86
N LEU A 6 12.49 -21.15 -10.95
CA LEU A 6 11.08 -20.94 -11.21
C LEU A 6 10.43 -22.28 -11.59
N PRO A 7 9.15 -22.47 -11.22
CA PRO A 7 8.47 -23.73 -11.49
C PRO A 7 8.17 -23.82 -12.98
N ARG A 8 8.36 -25.01 -13.55
CA ARG A 8 7.80 -25.36 -14.85
C ARG A 8 6.41 -25.95 -14.60
N VAL A 9 5.39 -25.27 -15.09
CA VAL A 9 3.98 -25.64 -14.87
C VAL A 9 3.27 -25.75 -16.22
N GLU A 10 2.36 -26.72 -16.32
CA GLU A 10 1.72 -27.09 -17.59
C GLU A 10 0.30 -26.55 -17.72
N SER A 11 -0.41 -26.33 -16.61
CA SER A 11 -1.79 -25.84 -16.61
C SER A 11 -1.92 -24.39 -16.14
N LEU A 12 -2.98 -23.71 -16.59
CA LEU A 12 -3.27 -22.33 -16.17
C LEU A 12 -3.48 -22.18 -14.66
N ALA A 13 -4.11 -23.18 -14.03
CA ALA A 13 -4.34 -23.19 -12.59
C ALA A 13 -3.04 -23.30 -11.79
N ASP A 14 -2.05 -24.03 -12.31
CA ASP A 14 -0.78 -24.28 -11.61
C ASP A 14 0.08 -23.02 -11.46
N TYR A 15 -0.09 -22.00 -12.32
CA TYR A 15 0.55 -20.69 -12.18
C TYR A 15 0.30 -20.04 -10.82
N THR A 16 -0.84 -20.37 -10.21
CA THR A 16 -1.29 -19.76 -8.96
C THR A 16 -1.23 -20.72 -7.77
N SER A 17 -0.74 -21.94 -7.96
CA SER A 17 -0.66 -22.95 -6.91
C SER A 17 0.49 -22.65 -5.94
N PHE A 18 0.19 -22.26 -4.70
CA PHE A 18 1.22 -22.00 -3.68
C PHE A 18 2.16 -23.20 -3.47
N ARG A 19 1.61 -24.41 -3.53
CA ARG A 19 2.36 -25.67 -3.34
C ARG A 19 3.39 -25.90 -4.45
N LEU A 20 3.12 -25.44 -5.66
CA LEU A 20 4.02 -25.60 -6.80
C LEU A 20 4.94 -24.38 -6.98
N THR A 21 4.42 -23.18 -6.74
CA THR A 21 5.11 -21.94 -7.13
C THR A 21 5.84 -21.22 -6.00
N VAL A 22 5.58 -21.58 -4.75
CA VAL A 22 6.20 -20.93 -3.59
C VAL A 22 6.85 -21.94 -2.66
N LEU A 23 6.08 -22.92 -2.17
CA LEU A 23 6.51 -23.84 -1.12
C LEU A 23 7.85 -24.55 -1.40
N PRO A 24 8.13 -25.06 -2.61
CA PRO A 24 9.39 -25.75 -2.89
C PRO A 24 10.62 -24.84 -2.78
N TYR A 25 10.44 -23.53 -3.02
CA TYR A 25 11.53 -22.56 -3.02
C TYR A 25 11.78 -21.97 -1.63
N LEU A 26 10.90 -22.14 -0.65
CA LEU A 26 11.10 -21.58 0.69
C LEU A 26 12.33 -22.16 1.40
N GLU A 27 12.78 -23.36 1.02
CA GLU A 27 14.02 -23.93 1.54
C GLU A 27 15.26 -23.07 1.24
N GLN A 28 15.20 -22.25 0.18
CA GLN A 28 16.29 -21.36 -0.20
C GLN A 28 16.59 -20.31 0.88
N LEU A 29 15.62 -19.96 1.73
CA LEU A 29 15.83 -19.08 2.88
C LEU A 29 16.87 -19.64 3.88
N ARG A 30 17.06 -20.96 3.92
CA ARG A 30 17.99 -21.59 4.87
C ARG A 30 19.45 -21.41 4.46
N TRP A 31 19.75 -21.51 3.17
CA TRP A 31 21.13 -21.46 2.67
C TRP A 31 21.51 -20.11 2.04
N LEU A 32 20.54 -19.25 1.69
CA LEU A 32 20.81 -17.93 1.12
C LEU A 32 21.81 -17.07 1.94
N PRO A 33 21.75 -17.02 3.29
CA PRO A 33 22.72 -16.25 4.05
C PRO A 33 24.16 -16.70 3.87
N ASP A 34 24.39 -18.02 3.81
CA ASP A 34 25.73 -18.57 3.62
C ASP A 34 26.21 -18.35 2.18
N SER A 35 25.35 -18.52 1.17
CA SER A 35 25.68 -18.19 -0.22
C SER A 35 26.03 -16.71 -0.42
N LEU A 36 25.33 -15.79 0.25
CA LEU A 36 25.67 -14.36 0.23
C LEU A 36 27.00 -14.07 0.94
N ARG A 37 27.30 -14.78 2.03
CA ARG A 37 28.58 -14.66 2.75
C ARG A 37 29.74 -15.15 1.89
N GLU A 38 29.56 -16.27 1.20
CA GLU A 38 30.55 -16.86 0.28
C GLU A 38 30.80 -15.95 -0.93
N ALA A 39 29.75 -15.37 -1.51
CA ALA A 39 29.87 -14.38 -2.59
C ALA A 39 30.60 -13.11 -2.14
N GLY A 40 30.46 -12.73 -0.86
CA GLY A 40 31.18 -11.61 -0.26
C GLY A 40 30.83 -10.27 -0.90
N ARG A 41 31.82 -9.63 -1.52
CA ARG A 41 31.66 -8.34 -2.24
C ARG A 41 31.82 -8.48 -3.75
N ASP A 42 32.01 -9.69 -4.24
CA ASP A 42 32.18 -9.94 -5.66
C ASP A 42 30.83 -9.80 -6.38
N VAL A 43 30.76 -8.86 -7.33
CA VAL A 43 29.49 -8.47 -7.97
C VAL A 43 28.94 -9.60 -8.84
N ASP A 44 29.81 -10.37 -9.50
CA ASP A 44 29.40 -11.46 -10.38
C ASP A 44 28.87 -12.64 -9.57
N ASN A 45 29.52 -12.98 -8.46
CA ASN A 45 29.04 -13.99 -7.53
C ASN A 45 27.72 -13.58 -6.85
N LEU A 46 27.59 -12.32 -6.42
CA LEU A 46 26.35 -11.80 -5.84
C LEU A 46 25.21 -11.84 -6.86
N LYS A 47 25.48 -11.50 -8.12
CA LYS A 47 24.53 -11.63 -9.22
C LYS A 47 24.17 -13.08 -9.47
N ALA A 48 25.12 -14.01 -9.41
CA ALA A 48 24.86 -15.44 -9.56
C ALA A 48 23.94 -15.96 -8.44
N VAL A 49 24.20 -15.60 -7.17
CA VAL A 49 23.33 -15.95 -6.03
C VAL A 49 21.93 -15.35 -6.21
N TYR A 50 21.84 -14.09 -6.63
CA TYR A 50 20.57 -13.42 -6.90
C TYR A 50 19.72 -14.12 -7.97
N LEU A 51 20.34 -14.52 -9.09
CA LEU A 51 19.64 -15.21 -10.19
C LEU A 51 19.38 -16.70 -9.90
N ALA A 52 20.15 -17.32 -9.00
CA ALA A 52 19.92 -18.68 -8.52
C ALA A 52 18.82 -18.76 -7.43
N THR A 53 18.44 -17.62 -6.85
CA THR A 53 17.37 -17.54 -5.85
C THR A 53 16.04 -17.20 -6.52
N ASN A 54 14.97 -17.89 -6.14
CA ASN A 54 13.62 -17.57 -6.56
C ASN A 54 13.29 -16.12 -6.19
N PRO A 55 12.74 -15.30 -7.10
CA PRO A 55 12.61 -13.87 -6.85
C PRO A 55 11.66 -13.55 -5.70
N LEU A 56 10.62 -14.37 -5.45
CA LEU A 56 9.78 -14.18 -4.28
C LEU A 56 10.55 -14.47 -2.99
N VAL A 57 11.43 -15.47 -2.98
CA VAL A 57 12.27 -15.79 -1.83
C VAL A 57 13.25 -14.66 -1.53
N SER A 58 13.90 -14.09 -2.54
CA SER A 58 14.73 -12.89 -2.36
C SER A 58 13.94 -11.74 -1.74
N ALA A 59 12.71 -11.52 -2.19
CA ALA A 59 11.85 -10.47 -1.68
C ALA A 59 11.39 -10.74 -0.22
N VAL A 60 11.07 -12.01 0.12
CA VAL A 60 10.75 -12.44 1.50
C VAL A 60 11.95 -12.25 2.42
N ALA A 61 13.15 -12.66 2.00
CA ALA A 61 14.37 -12.48 2.78
C ALA A 61 14.65 -10.99 3.04
N PHE A 62 14.55 -10.16 2.00
CA PHE A 62 14.71 -8.71 2.12
C PHE A 62 13.66 -8.08 3.05
N GLY A 63 12.38 -8.44 2.89
CA GLY A 63 11.30 -7.97 3.77
C GLY A 63 11.48 -8.42 5.23
N GLY A 64 12.00 -9.62 5.47
CA GLY A 64 12.32 -10.12 6.80
C GLY A 64 13.44 -9.32 7.48
N VAL A 65 14.51 -9.02 6.75
CA VAL A 65 15.60 -8.15 7.24
C VAL A 65 15.07 -6.76 7.58
N LEU A 66 14.25 -6.17 6.70
CA LEU A 66 13.64 -4.87 6.94
C LEU A 66 12.71 -4.88 8.17
N ALA A 67 11.90 -5.94 8.35
CA ALA A 67 11.05 -6.06 9.52
C ALA A 67 11.86 -6.04 10.83
N VAL A 68 13.00 -6.74 10.88
CA VAL A 68 13.92 -6.71 12.03
C VAL A 68 14.48 -5.29 12.24
N ILE A 69 14.92 -4.62 11.18
CA ILE A 69 15.43 -3.24 11.24
C ILE A 69 14.34 -2.29 11.74
N PHE A 70 13.13 -2.37 11.22
CA PHE A 70 12.01 -1.53 11.63
C PHE A 70 11.66 -1.75 13.10
N PHE A 71 11.61 -3.01 13.55
CA PHE A 71 11.35 -3.33 14.95
C PHE A 71 12.40 -2.73 15.88
N ILE A 72 13.69 -3.02 15.63
CA ILE A 72 14.80 -2.53 16.47
C ILE A 72 14.82 -1.00 16.48
N THR A 73 14.71 -0.38 15.30
CA THR A 73 14.73 1.09 15.16
C THR A 73 13.53 1.74 15.85
N ALA A 74 12.36 1.11 15.81
CA ALA A 74 11.17 1.60 16.50
C ALA A 74 11.31 1.52 18.02
N GLU A 75 11.89 0.43 18.55
CA GLU A 75 12.11 0.26 19.99
C GLU A 75 13.18 1.21 20.54
N ILE A 76 14.27 1.43 19.80
CA ILE A 76 15.33 2.38 20.17
C ILE A 76 14.79 3.81 20.20
N ASN A 77 14.11 4.24 19.14
CA ASN A 77 13.68 5.62 18.98
C ASN A 77 12.31 5.93 19.61
N ARG A 78 11.59 4.90 20.10
CA ARG A 78 10.18 4.99 20.54
C ARG A 78 9.28 5.69 19.51
N ASN A 79 9.59 5.45 18.24
CA ASN A 79 8.89 6.02 17.09
C ASN A 79 8.45 4.88 16.17
N TYR A 80 7.15 4.63 16.10
CA TYR A 80 6.57 3.45 15.48
C TYR A 80 6.16 3.66 14.02
N SER A 81 6.49 4.83 13.47
CA SER A 81 6.33 5.15 12.05
C SER A 81 7.50 4.70 11.17
N GLN A 82 8.34 3.75 11.64
CA GLN A 82 9.47 3.26 10.84
C GLN A 82 8.99 2.66 9.52
N VAL A 83 8.02 1.75 9.57
CA VAL A 83 7.44 1.14 8.36
C VAL A 83 6.62 2.14 7.53
N ASP A 84 5.94 3.10 8.18
CA ASP A 84 5.13 4.12 7.52
C ASP A 84 5.95 4.92 6.49
N ARG A 85 7.22 5.22 6.81
CA ARG A 85 8.17 5.93 5.93
C ARG A 85 8.49 5.15 4.64
N PHE A 86 8.39 3.83 4.70
CA PHE A 86 8.70 2.91 3.61
C PHE A 86 7.45 2.39 2.89
N TRP A 87 6.25 2.68 3.40
CA TRP A 87 4.97 2.25 2.84
C TRP A 87 4.81 2.60 1.37
N SER A 88 5.27 3.81 1.00
CA SER A 88 5.22 4.32 -0.37
C SER A 88 6.33 3.80 -1.28
N ILE A 89 7.34 3.13 -0.74
CA ILE A 89 8.57 2.77 -1.46
C ILE A 89 8.62 1.27 -1.73
N LEU A 90 8.35 0.45 -0.72
CA LEU A 90 8.57 -1.00 -0.78
C LEU A 90 7.77 -1.70 -1.88
N PRO A 91 6.48 -1.40 -2.11
CA PRO A 91 5.74 -2.09 -3.17
C PRO A 91 6.31 -1.82 -4.57
N ALA A 92 6.75 -0.60 -4.85
CA ALA A 92 7.44 -0.31 -6.12
C ALA A 92 8.81 -0.99 -6.19
N LEU A 93 9.56 -1.02 -5.09
CA LEU A 93 10.83 -1.74 -5.02
C LEU A 93 10.66 -3.24 -5.29
N TYR A 94 9.62 -3.88 -4.74
CA TYR A 94 9.33 -5.29 -5.00
C TYR A 94 8.90 -5.55 -6.45
N ASN A 95 8.02 -4.72 -7.01
CA ASN A 95 7.64 -4.82 -8.43
C ASN A 95 8.83 -4.62 -9.37
N MET A 96 9.68 -3.63 -9.09
CA MET A 96 10.93 -3.40 -9.83
C MET A 96 11.89 -4.58 -9.69
N HIS A 97 12.03 -5.14 -8.49
CA HIS A 97 12.83 -6.34 -8.25
C HIS A 97 12.35 -7.51 -9.11
N PHE A 98 11.04 -7.79 -9.16
CA PHE A 98 10.50 -8.85 -10.02
C PHE A 98 10.80 -8.61 -11.51
N ALA A 99 10.64 -7.37 -12.00
CA ALA A 99 10.92 -7.03 -13.39
C ALA A 99 12.42 -7.11 -13.73
N VAL A 100 13.30 -6.62 -12.85
CA VAL A 100 14.76 -6.67 -13.02
C VAL A 100 15.25 -8.11 -12.97
N TRP A 101 14.79 -8.91 -12.01
CA TRP A 101 15.14 -10.32 -11.91
C TRP A 101 14.74 -11.07 -13.19
N ALA A 102 13.52 -10.86 -13.69
CA ALA A 102 13.05 -11.47 -14.92
C ALA A 102 13.94 -11.10 -16.12
N ARG A 103 14.21 -9.79 -16.29
CA ARG A 103 15.04 -9.28 -17.39
C ARG A 103 16.46 -9.84 -17.37
N LEU A 104 17.08 -9.91 -16.19
CA LEU A 104 18.42 -10.49 -16.03
C LEU A 104 18.46 -12.01 -16.25
N SER A 105 17.34 -12.69 -16.02
CA SER A 105 17.14 -14.12 -16.31
C SER A 105 16.73 -14.40 -17.77
N GLY A 106 16.68 -13.38 -18.63
CA GLY A 106 16.29 -13.51 -20.04
C GLY A 106 14.78 -13.60 -20.28
N ILE A 107 13.96 -13.34 -19.25
CA ILE A 107 12.49 -13.28 -19.34
C ILE A 107 12.10 -11.81 -19.53
N GLN A 108 11.56 -11.47 -20.69
CA GLN A 108 11.20 -10.08 -21.02
C GLN A 108 9.74 -10.00 -21.44
N THR A 109 8.94 -9.22 -20.71
CA THR A 109 7.56 -8.95 -21.09
C THR A 109 7.20 -7.49 -20.84
N SER A 110 6.43 -6.93 -21.76
CA SER A 110 5.92 -5.57 -21.63
C SER A 110 4.98 -5.42 -20.42
N SER A 111 4.33 -6.49 -19.97
CA SER A 111 3.47 -6.46 -18.77
C SER A 111 4.27 -6.23 -17.50
N LEU A 112 5.42 -6.92 -17.30
CA LEU A 112 6.31 -6.69 -16.16
C LEU A 112 6.89 -5.27 -16.18
N ASP A 113 7.36 -4.81 -17.33
CA ASP A 113 7.87 -3.44 -17.51
C ASP A 113 6.77 -2.40 -17.22
N THR A 114 5.53 -2.65 -17.66
CA THR A 114 4.38 -1.76 -17.42
C THR A 114 4.02 -1.70 -15.93
N ILE A 115 3.94 -2.84 -15.25
CA ILE A 115 3.67 -2.90 -13.80
C ILE A 115 4.77 -2.16 -13.03
N ALA A 116 6.03 -2.39 -13.39
CA ALA A 116 7.19 -1.70 -12.81
C ALA A 116 7.06 -0.18 -12.95
N ILE A 117 6.85 0.35 -14.17
CA ILE A 117 6.71 1.79 -14.43
C ILE A 117 5.53 2.38 -13.66
N ILE A 118 4.34 1.76 -13.74
CA ILE A 118 3.14 2.25 -13.04
C ILE A 118 3.36 2.26 -11.53
N SER A 119 4.02 1.25 -10.98
CA SER A 119 4.33 1.19 -9.55
C SER A 119 5.31 2.30 -9.11
N VAL A 120 6.27 2.66 -9.96
CA VAL A 120 7.17 3.81 -9.72
C VAL A 120 6.39 5.12 -9.73
N VAL A 121 5.44 5.31 -10.67
CA VAL A 121 4.57 6.49 -10.69
C VAL A 121 3.71 6.56 -9.42
N TRP A 122 3.10 5.44 -9.00
CA TRP A 122 2.33 5.35 -7.75
C TRP A 122 3.21 5.71 -6.53
N SER A 123 4.43 5.16 -6.47
CA SER A 123 5.39 5.40 -5.39
C SER A 123 5.82 6.86 -5.35
N ALA A 124 6.24 7.44 -6.47
CA ALA A 124 6.63 8.84 -6.56
C ALA A 124 5.53 9.77 -6.05
N ARG A 125 4.27 9.53 -6.46
CA ARG A 125 3.09 10.27 -5.97
C ARG A 125 2.95 10.14 -4.46
N LEU A 126 2.95 8.92 -3.93
CA LEU A 126 2.68 8.69 -2.51
C LEU A 126 3.82 9.19 -1.62
N THR A 127 5.06 8.97 -2.04
CA THR A 127 6.27 9.48 -1.38
C THR A 127 6.27 11.01 -1.37
N PHE A 128 5.93 11.67 -2.47
CA PHE A 128 5.76 13.13 -2.51
C PHE A 128 4.68 13.59 -1.53
N ASN A 129 3.52 12.92 -1.51
CA ASN A 129 2.42 13.25 -0.61
C ASN A 129 2.80 13.09 0.87
N TYR A 130 3.60 12.07 1.21
CA TYR A 130 4.09 11.84 2.57
C TYR A 130 5.19 12.83 2.96
N TRP A 131 6.12 13.12 2.04
CA TRP A 131 7.20 14.10 2.22
C TRP A 131 6.66 15.51 2.48
N ARG A 132 5.74 16.02 1.65
CA ARG A 132 5.19 17.37 1.81
C ARG A 132 4.45 17.54 3.14
N LYS A 133 3.88 16.46 3.69
CA LYS A 133 3.25 16.43 5.02
C LYS A 133 4.25 16.40 6.18
N GLY A 134 5.55 16.38 5.90
CA GLY A 134 6.62 16.32 6.90
C GLY A 134 6.93 14.91 7.40
N GLY A 135 6.43 13.86 6.74
CA GLY A 135 6.57 12.47 7.21
C GLY A 135 8.02 11.95 7.31
N TYR A 136 8.95 12.60 6.62
CA TYR A 136 10.39 12.32 6.67
C TYR A 136 11.18 13.27 7.59
N SER A 137 10.52 14.23 8.24
CA SER A 137 11.19 15.11 9.21
C SER A 137 11.68 14.31 10.42
N ILE A 138 12.81 14.72 10.99
CA ILE A 138 13.39 14.09 12.18
C ILE A 138 12.35 14.12 13.31
N GLY A 139 12.09 12.97 13.92
CA GLY A 139 11.13 12.82 15.01
C GLY A 139 9.65 12.75 14.57
N SER A 140 9.33 12.92 13.28
CA SER A 140 7.95 12.80 12.79
C SER A 140 7.38 11.41 13.10
N GLU A 141 6.21 11.35 13.72
CA GLU A 141 5.46 10.13 13.97
C GLU A 141 4.00 10.36 13.60
N ASP A 142 3.36 9.35 13.01
CA ASP A 142 1.92 9.39 12.80
C ASP A 142 1.20 9.49 14.15
N TYR A 143 0.39 10.54 14.31
CA TYR A 143 -0.33 10.85 15.54
C TYR A 143 -1.23 9.69 16.02
N ARG A 144 -1.66 8.79 15.12
CA ARG A 144 -2.47 7.61 15.46
C ARG A 144 -1.71 6.67 16.38
N TRP A 145 -0.38 6.58 16.28
CA TRP A 145 0.41 5.71 17.17
C TRP A 145 0.37 6.16 18.63
N GLN A 146 0.30 7.46 18.90
CA GLN A 146 0.12 7.97 20.26
C GLN A 146 -1.23 7.52 20.86
N ILE A 147 -2.28 7.54 20.06
CA ILE A 147 -3.64 7.11 20.45
C ILE A 147 -3.70 5.59 20.63
N VAL A 148 -3.02 4.81 19.79
CA VAL A 148 -2.95 3.35 19.94
C VAL A 148 -2.17 3.00 21.22
N ARG A 149 -1.03 3.65 21.47
CA ARG A 149 -0.25 3.49 22.71
C ARG A 149 -1.07 3.80 23.95
N SER A 150 -1.86 4.88 23.94
CA SER A 150 -2.68 5.26 25.09
C SER A 150 -3.82 4.28 25.40
N ARG A 151 -4.09 3.32 24.51
CA ARG A 151 -5.08 2.25 24.72
C ARG A 151 -4.45 0.93 25.19
N VAL A 152 -3.12 0.82 25.14
CA VAL A 152 -2.37 -0.39 25.53
C VAL A 152 -1.40 0.00 26.65
N ASN A 153 -1.89 -0.07 27.90
CA ASN A 153 -1.16 0.40 29.09
C ASN A 153 0.01 -0.51 29.53
N ASN A 154 0.43 -1.48 28.71
CA ASN A 154 1.49 -2.42 29.02
C ASN A 154 2.57 -2.38 27.94
N GLY A 155 3.78 -1.98 28.32
CA GLY A 155 4.91 -1.83 27.39
C GLY A 155 5.35 -3.15 26.73
N PHE A 156 5.27 -4.27 27.43
CA PHE A 156 5.59 -5.58 26.86
C PHE A 156 4.55 -6.03 25.82
N LEU A 157 3.26 -5.83 26.08
CA LEU A 157 2.21 -6.08 25.09
C LEU A 157 2.37 -5.15 23.87
N PHE A 158 2.76 -3.89 24.09
CA PHE A 158 3.02 -2.98 22.99
C PHE A 158 4.25 -3.37 22.18
N MET A 159 5.31 -3.89 22.82
CA MET A 159 6.48 -4.45 22.13
C MET A 159 6.11 -5.66 21.27
N ILE A 160 5.27 -6.58 21.77
CA ILE A 160 4.74 -7.71 20.98
C ILE A 160 3.93 -7.20 19.81
N PHE A 161 3.06 -6.20 20.03
CA PHE A 161 2.28 -5.56 18.96
C PHE A 161 3.17 -4.89 17.92
N ASN A 162 4.23 -4.18 18.35
CA ASN A 162 5.21 -3.59 17.45
C ASN A 162 5.90 -4.67 16.60
N PHE A 163 6.42 -5.73 17.23
CA PHE A 163 7.06 -6.83 16.50
C PHE A 163 6.11 -7.51 15.52
N SER A 164 4.96 -7.98 16.00
CA SER A 164 4.04 -8.81 15.20
C SER A 164 3.28 -8.01 14.14
N PHE A 165 2.66 -6.89 14.52
CA PHE A 165 1.79 -6.13 13.63
C PHE A 165 2.54 -5.03 12.87
N ILE A 166 3.24 -4.14 13.59
CA ILE A 166 3.87 -2.94 12.99
C ILE A 166 5.06 -3.32 12.12
N ALA A 167 5.93 -4.20 12.59
CA ALA A 167 7.14 -4.58 11.86
C ALA A 167 6.87 -5.74 10.88
N VAL A 168 6.47 -6.91 11.39
CA VAL A 168 6.35 -8.13 10.57
C VAL A 168 5.14 -8.07 9.64
N ALA A 169 3.92 -7.87 10.17
CA ALA A 169 2.72 -7.93 9.34
C ALA A 169 2.66 -6.83 8.28
N GLN A 170 3.05 -5.59 8.63
CA GLN A 170 3.13 -4.50 7.64
C GLN A 170 4.16 -4.79 6.53
N SER A 171 5.38 -5.25 6.89
CA SER A 171 6.42 -5.56 5.89
C SER A 171 6.00 -6.70 4.96
N LEU A 172 5.41 -7.76 5.54
CA LEU A 172 4.88 -8.87 4.77
C LEU A 172 3.72 -8.42 3.87
N LEU A 173 2.83 -7.57 4.36
CA LEU A 173 1.71 -7.07 3.58
C LEU A 173 2.17 -6.25 2.37
N LEU A 174 3.15 -5.37 2.55
CA LEU A 174 3.72 -4.56 1.46
C LEU A 174 4.38 -5.43 0.36
N LEU A 175 4.93 -6.58 0.73
CA LEU A 175 5.34 -7.59 -0.23
C LEU A 175 4.13 -8.29 -0.86
N LEU A 176 3.18 -8.77 -0.07
CA LEU A 176 2.06 -9.57 -0.56
C LEU A 176 1.14 -8.82 -1.52
N ILE A 177 0.99 -7.49 -1.41
CA ILE A 177 0.23 -6.72 -2.41
C ILE A 177 0.90 -6.71 -3.81
N THR A 178 2.19 -7.05 -3.88
CA THR A 178 2.96 -7.20 -5.12
C THR A 178 3.06 -8.64 -5.60
N ALA A 179 2.49 -9.60 -4.86
CA ALA A 179 2.43 -11.01 -5.25
C ALA A 179 1.83 -11.25 -6.66
N PRO A 180 0.82 -10.48 -7.15
CA PRO A 180 0.37 -10.60 -8.53
C PRO A 180 1.51 -10.45 -9.55
N THR A 181 2.48 -9.57 -9.32
CA THR A 181 3.64 -9.37 -10.21
C THR A 181 4.54 -10.61 -10.25
N TYR A 182 4.69 -11.32 -9.14
CA TYR A 182 5.37 -12.62 -9.14
C TYR A 182 4.63 -13.66 -10.00
N ILE A 183 3.30 -13.65 -10.00
CA ILE A 183 2.50 -14.49 -10.91
C ILE A 183 2.81 -14.15 -12.38
N PHE A 184 2.94 -12.86 -12.73
CA PHE A 184 3.38 -12.46 -14.08
C PHE A 184 4.78 -12.95 -14.44
N VAL A 185 5.71 -13.05 -13.48
CA VAL A 185 7.04 -13.64 -13.72
C VAL A 185 6.92 -15.13 -14.07
N ILE A 186 6.10 -15.88 -13.35
CA ILE A 186 5.90 -17.32 -13.62
C ILE A 186 5.20 -17.52 -14.97
N LEU A 187 4.16 -16.73 -15.26
CA LEU A 187 3.47 -16.76 -16.56
C LEU A 187 4.45 -16.54 -17.71
N ALA A 188 5.24 -15.46 -17.63
CA ALA A 188 6.23 -15.11 -18.65
C ALA A 188 7.29 -16.21 -18.86
N TYR A 189 7.71 -16.89 -17.79
CA TYR A 189 8.69 -17.97 -17.89
C TYR A 189 8.16 -19.21 -18.63
N ASN A 190 6.87 -19.54 -18.45
CA ASN A 190 6.30 -20.78 -19.00
C ASN A 190 5.57 -20.60 -20.33
N GLN A 191 4.95 -19.44 -20.57
CA GLN A 191 4.25 -19.14 -21.82
C GLN A 191 5.16 -18.47 -22.87
N GLY A 192 6.35 -18.03 -22.48
CA GLY A 192 7.29 -17.32 -23.33
C GLY A 192 6.94 -15.83 -23.49
N ASN A 193 7.44 -15.22 -24.58
CA ASN A 193 7.22 -13.80 -24.85
C ASN A 193 5.77 -13.56 -25.30
N GLU A 194 4.88 -13.29 -24.36
CA GLU A 194 3.53 -12.82 -24.67
C GLU A 194 3.57 -11.41 -25.27
N THR A 195 2.78 -11.19 -26.32
CA THR A 195 2.49 -9.86 -26.85
C THR A 195 1.54 -9.12 -25.90
N PHE A 196 1.88 -7.87 -25.57
CA PHE A 196 1.02 -7.01 -24.75
C PHE A 196 -0.37 -6.86 -25.39
N SER A 197 -1.38 -7.41 -24.72
CA SER A 197 -2.74 -7.52 -25.23
C SER A 197 -3.60 -6.28 -24.96
N LEU A 198 -4.77 -6.20 -25.60
CA LEU A 198 -5.78 -5.19 -25.28
C LEU A 198 -6.23 -5.26 -23.82
N THR A 199 -6.25 -6.46 -23.22
CA THR A 199 -6.59 -6.63 -21.81
C THR A 199 -5.49 -6.12 -20.89
N ASP A 200 -4.22 -6.31 -21.26
CA ASP A 200 -3.08 -5.71 -20.53
C ASP A 200 -3.14 -4.17 -20.59
N LEU A 201 -3.52 -3.63 -21.75
CA LEU A 201 -3.76 -2.20 -21.90
C LEU A 201 -4.93 -1.72 -21.02
N ALA A 202 -6.06 -2.43 -21.01
CA ALA A 202 -7.23 -2.05 -20.22
C ALA A 202 -6.93 -2.03 -18.71
N PHE A 203 -6.33 -3.11 -18.17
CA PHE A 203 -5.97 -3.17 -16.75
C PHE A 203 -4.91 -2.13 -16.37
N SER A 204 -3.84 -1.98 -17.16
CA SER A 204 -2.81 -0.98 -16.88
C SER A 204 -3.36 0.45 -16.91
N ARG A 205 -4.29 0.77 -17.82
CA ARG A 205 -4.97 2.08 -17.87
C ARG A 205 -5.92 2.26 -16.70
N ALA A 206 -6.61 1.22 -16.25
CA ALA A 206 -7.43 1.27 -15.05
C ALA A 206 -6.59 1.56 -13.78
N VAL A 207 -5.45 0.89 -13.60
CA VAL A 207 -4.52 1.18 -12.50
C VAL A 207 -4.04 2.63 -12.56
N PHE A 208 -3.60 3.09 -13.74
CA PHE A 208 -3.14 4.46 -13.91
C PHE A 208 -4.25 5.49 -13.63
N PHE A 209 -5.48 5.22 -14.06
CA PHE A 209 -6.64 6.06 -13.78
C PHE A 209 -6.89 6.21 -12.27
N PHE A 210 -6.77 5.13 -11.48
CA PHE A 210 -6.88 5.24 -10.04
C PHE A 210 -5.78 6.10 -9.42
N ILE A 211 -4.52 5.98 -9.89
CA ILE A 211 -3.42 6.85 -9.45
C ILE A 211 -3.72 8.34 -9.73
N VAL A 212 -4.36 8.64 -10.86
CA VAL A 212 -4.81 10.00 -11.19
C VAL A 212 -5.87 10.50 -10.18
N ILE A 213 -6.84 9.66 -9.82
CA ILE A 213 -7.83 10.00 -8.78
C ILE A 213 -7.13 10.29 -7.44
N GLU A 214 -6.17 9.45 -7.04
CA GLU A 214 -5.40 9.66 -5.82
C GLU A 214 -4.67 11.01 -5.83
N PHE A 215 -4.00 11.35 -6.93
CA PHE A 215 -3.29 12.61 -7.09
C PHE A 215 -4.21 13.81 -6.85
N PHE A 216 -5.38 13.84 -7.48
CA PHE A 216 -6.35 14.93 -7.30
C PHE A 216 -6.96 14.94 -5.90
N ALA A 217 -7.31 13.78 -5.34
CA ALA A 217 -7.87 13.67 -4.00
C ALA A 217 -6.87 14.14 -2.92
N ASP A 218 -5.61 13.72 -3.05
CA ASP A 218 -4.51 14.16 -2.19
C ASP A 218 -4.27 15.67 -2.32
N GLN A 219 -4.35 16.23 -3.53
CA GLN A 219 -4.18 17.67 -3.75
C GLN A 219 -5.32 18.50 -3.15
N GLN A 220 -6.57 18.03 -3.29
CA GLN A 220 -7.73 18.68 -2.66
C GLN A 220 -7.57 18.73 -1.13
N GLN A 221 -7.17 17.61 -0.52
CA GLN A 221 -6.90 17.55 0.92
C GLN A 221 -5.75 18.48 1.31
N TRP A 222 -4.67 18.52 0.52
CA TRP A 222 -3.50 19.35 0.79
C TRP A 222 -3.83 20.85 0.75
N ASN A 223 -4.56 21.30 -0.28
CA ASN A 223 -5.00 22.69 -0.41
C ASN A 223 -5.84 23.10 0.81
N PHE A 224 -6.82 22.26 1.19
CA PHE A 224 -7.67 22.54 2.33
C PHE A 224 -6.88 22.63 3.65
N GLN A 225 -6.02 21.66 3.94
CA GLN A 225 -5.27 21.66 5.20
C GLN A 225 -4.25 22.80 5.27
N THR A 226 -3.63 23.18 4.15
CA THR A 226 -2.74 24.33 4.07
C THR A 226 -3.51 25.63 4.34
N ALA A 227 -4.61 25.86 3.63
CA ALA A 227 -5.46 27.03 3.81
C ALA A 227 -5.97 27.15 5.25
N LYS A 228 -6.43 26.03 5.82
CA LYS A 228 -6.90 25.97 7.21
C LYS A 228 -5.81 26.31 8.20
N LYS A 229 -4.59 25.77 8.05
CA LYS A 229 -3.48 26.05 8.96
C LYS A 229 -3.12 27.52 8.97
N GLU A 230 -3.07 28.15 7.80
CA GLU A 230 -2.80 29.59 7.69
C GLU A 230 -3.95 30.43 8.26
N TYR A 231 -5.20 30.06 7.99
CA TYR A 231 -6.37 30.73 8.57
C TYR A 231 -6.37 30.69 10.09
N GLN A 232 -6.06 29.54 10.69
CA GLN A 232 -5.96 29.38 12.14
C GLN A 232 -4.84 30.22 12.77
N THR A 233 -3.81 30.55 12.01
CA THR A 233 -2.67 31.36 12.51
C THR A 233 -2.94 32.85 12.35
N ASN A 234 -3.52 33.26 11.22
CA ASN A 234 -3.58 34.66 10.80
C ASN A 234 -5.00 35.25 10.80
N ALA A 235 -6.04 34.44 11.07
CA ALA A 235 -7.46 34.80 10.95
C ALA A 235 -7.85 35.38 9.58
N ARG A 236 -7.11 35.01 8.52
CA ARG A 236 -7.31 35.48 7.15
C ARG A 236 -7.17 34.33 6.17
N ILE A 237 -8.07 34.28 5.19
CA ILE A 237 -7.99 33.29 4.11
C ILE A 237 -6.82 33.66 3.18
N PRO A 238 -5.88 32.75 2.92
CA PRO A 238 -4.74 33.03 2.04
C PRO A 238 -5.21 33.38 0.62
N SER A 239 -4.55 34.35 -0.02
CA SER A 239 -4.93 34.84 -1.35
C SER A 239 -5.05 33.72 -2.39
N ALA A 240 -4.17 32.73 -2.35
CA ALA A 240 -4.16 31.58 -3.25
C ALA A 240 -5.41 30.68 -3.15
N TYR A 241 -6.17 30.78 -2.05
CA TYR A 241 -7.32 29.92 -1.77
C TYR A 241 -8.64 30.67 -1.60
N LYS A 242 -8.67 32.01 -1.81
CA LYS A 242 -9.87 32.84 -1.64
C LYS A 242 -11.03 32.44 -2.56
N ASP A 243 -10.72 31.98 -3.76
CA ASP A 243 -11.74 31.53 -4.73
C ASP A 243 -12.18 30.08 -4.50
N GLN A 244 -11.49 29.35 -3.60
CA GLN A 244 -11.74 27.93 -3.32
C GLN A 244 -12.48 27.70 -2.01
N PHE A 245 -12.19 28.50 -0.98
CA PHE A 245 -12.74 28.32 0.37
C PHE A 245 -13.21 29.64 0.97
N ASN A 246 -14.29 29.57 1.76
CA ASN A 246 -14.74 30.65 2.62
C ASN A 246 -14.39 30.36 4.10
N ALA A 247 -14.76 31.27 5.01
CA ALA A 247 -14.46 31.12 6.44
C ALA A 247 -15.18 29.89 7.05
N GLU A 248 -16.45 29.70 6.72
CA GLU A 248 -17.27 28.57 7.18
C GLU A 248 -16.65 27.22 6.79
N ASP A 249 -16.10 27.12 5.58
CA ASP A 249 -15.40 25.92 5.12
C ASP A 249 -14.18 25.57 5.99
N LEU A 250 -13.37 26.57 6.33
CA LEU A 250 -12.14 26.37 7.10
C LEU A 250 -12.43 26.14 8.58
N GLU A 251 -13.49 26.77 9.11
CA GLU A 251 -13.99 26.61 10.48
C GLU A 251 -14.56 25.21 10.71
N ARG A 252 -15.34 24.67 9.76
CA ARG A 252 -15.81 23.27 9.77
C ARG A 252 -14.64 22.29 9.92
N GLY A 253 -13.48 22.63 9.33
CA GLY A 253 -12.21 21.98 9.65
C GLY A 253 -11.90 20.70 8.87
N PHE A 254 -12.73 20.31 7.91
CA PHE A 254 -12.48 19.22 6.97
C PHE A 254 -13.09 19.48 5.58
N VAL A 255 -12.49 18.89 4.56
CA VAL A 255 -12.93 19.01 3.15
C VAL A 255 -14.17 18.16 2.90
N VAL A 256 -15.13 18.71 2.14
CA VAL A 256 -16.39 18.06 1.75
C VAL A 256 -16.73 18.25 0.27
N SER A 257 -15.94 19.02 -0.47
CA SER A 257 -16.17 19.37 -1.87
C SER A 257 -15.26 18.56 -2.82
N GLY A 258 -15.54 18.64 -4.12
CA GLY A 258 -14.78 17.88 -5.13
C GLY A 258 -14.98 16.37 -4.95
N LEU A 259 -13.90 15.58 -5.00
CA LEU A 259 -13.97 14.12 -4.85
C LEU A 259 -14.46 13.72 -3.45
N TRP A 260 -14.24 14.58 -2.45
CA TRP A 260 -14.68 14.35 -1.07
C TRP A 260 -16.21 14.43 -0.92
N SER A 261 -16.93 15.05 -1.87
CA SER A 261 -18.40 15.02 -1.87
C SER A 261 -18.98 13.66 -2.29
N TRP A 262 -18.21 12.86 -3.04
CA TRP A 262 -18.60 11.54 -3.52
C TRP A 262 -18.23 10.45 -2.52
N SER A 263 -17.02 10.54 -1.96
CA SER A 263 -16.50 9.58 -0.99
C SER A 263 -15.79 10.33 0.11
N ARG A 264 -15.96 9.92 1.36
CA ARG A 264 -15.25 10.55 2.48
C ARG A 264 -13.76 10.26 2.49
N HIS A 265 -13.31 9.28 1.71
CA HIS A 265 -11.89 8.91 1.58
C HIS A 265 -11.58 8.54 0.12
N PRO A 266 -11.68 9.48 -0.84
CA PRO A 266 -11.59 9.17 -2.26
C PRO A 266 -10.19 8.66 -2.65
N ASN A 267 -9.14 9.18 -2.02
CA ASN A 267 -7.79 8.68 -2.16
C ASN A 267 -7.66 7.24 -1.62
N PHE A 268 -8.30 6.88 -0.51
CA PHE A 268 -8.25 5.51 0.02
C PHE A 268 -8.99 4.52 -0.87
N VAL A 269 -10.07 4.94 -1.53
CA VAL A 269 -10.79 4.10 -2.49
C VAL A 269 -9.90 3.80 -3.69
N ALA A 270 -9.30 4.85 -4.26
CA ALA A 270 -8.44 4.71 -5.41
C ALA A 270 -7.17 3.90 -5.08
N GLU A 271 -6.58 4.10 -3.91
CA GLU A 271 -5.45 3.32 -3.39
C GLU A 271 -5.79 1.83 -3.28
N GLN A 272 -6.94 1.48 -2.72
CA GLN A 272 -7.39 0.09 -2.68
C GLN A 272 -7.67 -0.46 -4.09
N ALA A 273 -8.24 0.36 -4.97
CA ALA A 273 -8.56 -0.03 -6.34
C ALA A 273 -7.32 -0.31 -7.20
N VAL A 274 -6.20 0.39 -6.99
CA VAL A 274 -4.90 0.11 -7.63
C VAL A 274 -4.50 -1.36 -7.42
N TRP A 275 -4.47 -1.82 -6.17
CA TRP A 275 -4.02 -3.16 -5.83
C TRP A 275 -5.04 -4.25 -6.17
N VAL A 276 -6.35 -3.96 -5.99
CA VAL A 276 -7.42 -4.86 -6.45
C VAL A 276 -7.35 -5.05 -7.96
N THR A 277 -7.09 -3.99 -8.73
CA THR A 277 -6.99 -4.06 -10.20
C THR A 277 -5.77 -4.87 -10.63
N LEU A 278 -4.62 -4.70 -9.96
CA LEU A 278 -3.43 -5.50 -10.24
C LEU A 278 -3.67 -7.00 -9.95
N TYR A 279 -4.36 -7.33 -8.85
CA TYR A 279 -4.75 -8.71 -8.57
C TYR A 279 -5.74 -9.24 -9.62
N ALA A 280 -6.79 -8.47 -9.95
CA ALA A 280 -7.76 -8.85 -10.97
C ALA A 280 -7.11 -9.08 -12.34
N TRP A 281 -6.10 -8.31 -12.69
CA TRP A 281 -5.30 -8.52 -13.91
C TRP A 281 -4.59 -9.88 -13.86
N SER A 282 -3.96 -10.24 -12.73
CA SER A 282 -3.35 -11.57 -12.58
C SER A 282 -4.37 -12.71 -12.61
N CYS A 283 -5.57 -12.52 -12.04
CA CYS A 283 -6.65 -13.50 -12.09
C CYS A 283 -7.13 -13.73 -13.52
N TYR A 284 -7.28 -12.65 -14.30
CA TYR A 284 -7.68 -12.74 -15.70
C TYR A 284 -6.64 -13.51 -16.53
N LYS A 285 -5.35 -13.19 -16.36
CA LYS A 285 -4.25 -13.84 -17.10
C LYS A 285 -4.05 -15.32 -16.76
N THR A 286 -4.43 -15.73 -15.56
CA THR A 286 -4.31 -17.12 -15.10
C THR A 286 -5.62 -17.90 -15.18
N GLU A 287 -6.71 -17.25 -15.58
CA GLU A 287 -8.09 -17.79 -15.52
C GLU A 287 -8.46 -18.35 -14.13
N THR A 288 -7.78 -17.88 -13.07
CA THR A 288 -7.96 -18.34 -11.70
C THR A 288 -8.29 -17.15 -10.80
N TYR A 289 -9.52 -17.08 -10.31
CA TYR A 289 -10.03 -15.89 -9.61
C TYR A 289 -9.75 -15.88 -8.09
N PHE A 290 -9.41 -17.03 -7.52
CA PHE A 290 -9.14 -17.18 -6.09
C PHE A 290 -7.82 -17.92 -5.87
N HIS A 291 -6.77 -17.18 -5.52
CA HIS A 291 -5.47 -17.74 -5.21
C HIS A 291 -4.71 -16.93 -4.15
N TRP A 292 -3.58 -17.47 -3.69
CA TRP A 292 -2.84 -16.94 -2.53
C TRP A 292 -2.35 -15.49 -2.70
N ALA A 293 -2.12 -15.03 -3.94
CA ALA A 293 -1.72 -13.63 -4.19
C ALA A 293 -2.81 -12.63 -3.77
N GLY A 294 -4.07 -13.07 -3.67
CA GLY A 294 -5.17 -12.27 -3.16
C GLY A 294 -5.08 -11.98 -1.66
N LEU A 295 -4.29 -12.74 -0.89
CA LEU A 295 -4.11 -12.51 0.55
C LEU A 295 -3.52 -11.13 0.85
N GLY A 296 -2.63 -10.64 -0.02
CA GLY A 296 -2.08 -9.29 0.09
C GLY A 296 -3.18 -8.24 -0.05
N VAL A 297 -3.99 -8.33 -1.09
CA VAL A 297 -5.11 -7.40 -1.32
C VAL A 297 -6.12 -7.46 -0.18
N LEU A 298 -6.51 -8.65 0.28
CA LEU A 298 -7.43 -8.81 1.40
C LEU A 298 -6.89 -8.18 2.69
N GLY A 299 -5.61 -8.42 3.01
CA GLY A 299 -4.95 -7.80 4.15
C GLY A 299 -4.89 -6.27 4.02
N TYR A 300 -4.64 -5.76 2.82
CA TYR A 300 -4.59 -4.32 2.54
C TYR A 300 -5.95 -3.68 2.79
N LEU A 301 -7.02 -4.24 2.21
CA LEU A 301 -8.39 -3.80 2.45
C LEU A 301 -8.73 -3.80 3.95
N ALA A 302 -8.34 -4.85 4.68
CA ALA A 302 -8.59 -4.96 6.12
C ALA A 302 -7.90 -3.84 6.93
N ILE A 303 -6.65 -3.50 6.61
CA ILE A 303 -5.95 -2.36 7.23
C ILE A 303 -6.68 -1.04 6.93
N PHE A 304 -7.12 -0.83 5.70
CA PHE A 304 -7.89 0.37 5.36
C PHE A 304 -9.19 0.46 6.14
N GLN A 305 -9.90 -0.65 6.38
CA GLN A 305 -11.08 -0.66 7.24
C GLN A 305 -10.76 -0.22 8.67
N GLY A 306 -9.72 -0.80 9.29
CA GLY A 306 -9.31 -0.46 10.64
C GLY A 306 -8.82 0.98 10.77
N SER A 307 -7.92 1.39 9.88
CA SER A 307 -7.31 2.72 9.86
C SER A 307 -8.33 3.83 9.59
N THR A 308 -9.25 3.60 8.66
CA THR A 308 -10.31 4.57 8.35
C THR A 308 -11.27 4.71 9.53
N ARG A 309 -11.66 3.61 10.17
CA ARG A 309 -12.52 3.67 11.37
C ARG A 309 -11.86 4.49 12.48
N LEU A 310 -10.57 4.25 12.76
CA LEU A 310 -9.82 5.02 13.75
C LEU A 310 -9.79 6.51 13.40
N THR A 311 -9.45 6.84 12.15
CA THR A 311 -9.33 8.21 11.66
C THR A 311 -10.67 8.96 11.72
N GLU A 312 -11.77 8.29 11.34
CA GLU A 312 -13.12 8.86 11.42
C GLU A 312 -13.57 9.07 12.87
N THR A 313 -13.26 8.15 13.80
CA THR A 313 -13.55 8.36 15.22
C THR A 313 -12.84 9.58 15.77
N ILE A 314 -11.56 9.79 15.39
CA ILE A 314 -10.79 10.95 15.84
C ILE A 314 -11.37 12.24 15.24
N SER A 315 -11.72 12.21 13.96
CA SER A 315 -12.32 13.37 13.28
C SER A 315 -13.68 13.74 13.88
N ALA A 316 -14.53 12.75 14.17
CA ALA A 316 -15.83 12.96 14.81
C ALA A 316 -15.72 13.51 16.24
N GLY A 317 -14.66 13.16 16.97
CA GLY A 317 -14.38 13.75 18.29
C GLY A 317 -13.86 15.19 18.22
N LYS A 318 -13.32 15.61 17.07
CA LYS A 318 -12.71 16.93 16.89
C LYS A 318 -13.64 17.94 16.22
N TYR A 319 -14.45 17.52 15.26
CA TYR A 319 -15.29 18.40 14.45
C TYR A 319 -16.77 18.04 14.62
N PRO A 320 -17.60 18.92 15.21
CA PRO A 320 -19.01 18.64 15.49
C PRO A 320 -19.82 18.18 14.26
N GLU A 321 -19.62 18.85 13.12
CA GLU A 321 -20.32 18.59 11.86
C GLU A 321 -19.87 17.31 11.13
N TYR A 322 -18.80 16.65 11.59
CA TYR A 322 -18.29 15.46 10.90
C TYR A 322 -19.29 14.30 10.92
N SER A 323 -20.11 14.22 11.96
CA SER A 323 -21.16 13.19 12.08
C SER A 323 -22.25 13.36 11.01
N ASP A 324 -22.62 14.60 10.67
CA ASP A 324 -23.55 14.90 9.58
C ASP A 324 -22.96 14.54 8.21
N TYR A 325 -21.66 14.83 8.02
CA TYR A 325 -20.93 14.42 6.83
C TYR A 325 -20.90 12.89 6.68
N GLN A 326 -20.66 12.14 7.77
CA GLN A 326 -20.74 10.68 7.78
C GLN A 326 -22.15 10.16 7.45
N ALA A 327 -23.19 10.91 7.85
CA ALA A 327 -24.57 10.56 7.58
C ALA A 327 -24.97 10.83 6.13
N ARG A 328 -24.27 11.67 5.37
CA ARG A 328 -24.62 12.06 3.99
C ARG A 328 -23.74 11.41 2.93
N VAL A 329 -22.43 11.48 3.09
CA VAL A 329 -21.46 10.98 2.09
C VAL A 329 -21.04 9.56 2.46
N GLY A 330 -20.78 8.66 1.50
CA GLY A 330 -20.35 7.30 1.80
C GLY A 330 -18.86 7.21 2.18
N ARG A 331 -18.47 6.23 3.01
CA ARG A 331 -17.07 6.08 3.45
C ARG A 331 -16.12 5.84 2.27
N PHE A 332 -16.49 4.87 1.43
CA PHE A 332 -15.69 4.44 0.27
C PHE A 332 -16.52 4.57 -1.00
N LEU A 333 -17.68 3.94 -1.05
CA LEU A 333 -18.59 4.01 -2.20
C LEU A 333 -19.47 5.25 -2.13
N PRO A 334 -19.76 5.90 -3.28
CA PRO A 334 -20.69 7.02 -3.34
C PRO A 334 -22.08 6.68 -2.83
N ARG A 335 -22.73 7.68 -2.26
CA ARG A 335 -24.15 7.63 -1.93
C ARG A 335 -24.91 8.49 -2.93
N PHE A 336 -25.87 7.86 -3.60
CA PHE A 336 -26.73 8.54 -4.57
C PHE A 336 -27.98 9.17 -3.93
N SER A 337 -28.14 9.03 -2.61
CA SER A 337 -29.23 9.66 -1.85
C SER A 337 -28.69 10.88 -1.11
N VAL A 338 -29.42 11.98 -1.21
CA VAL A 338 -29.20 13.24 -0.47
C VAL A 338 -29.65 13.15 0.99
N GLU A 339 -30.40 12.09 1.37
CA GLU A 339 -30.91 11.93 2.71
C GLU A 339 -29.84 11.41 3.68
N ALA A 340 -29.76 12.07 4.83
CA ALA A 340 -28.92 11.62 5.92
C ALA A 340 -29.39 10.25 6.42
N LYS A 341 -28.47 9.29 6.55
CA LYS A 341 -28.76 8.00 7.16
C LYS A 341 -29.09 8.26 8.63
N LYS A 342 -30.30 7.91 9.08
CA LYS A 342 -30.70 8.03 10.50
C LYS A 342 -29.63 7.38 11.38
N THR A 343 -28.83 8.20 12.05
CA THR A 343 -27.94 7.75 13.12
C THR A 343 -28.84 7.37 14.28
N LYS A 344 -28.86 6.09 14.67
CA LYS A 344 -29.50 5.67 15.93
C LYS A 344 -28.82 6.45 17.05
N HIS A 345 -29.43 7.55 17.49
CA HIS A 345 -29.04 8.17 18.74
C HIS A 345 -29.30 7.13 19.83
N ALA A 346 -28.23 6.73 20.53
CA ALA A 346 -28.38 6.06 21.80
C ALA A 346 -29.19 7.00 22.69
N SER A 347 -30.37 6.55 23.12
CA SER A 347 -31.18 7.29 24.07
C SER A 347 -30.29 7.67 25.25
N LYS A 348 -30.13 8.96 25.51
CA LYS A 348 -29.76 9.41 26.85
C LYS A 348 -30.78 8.78 27.80
N LYS A 349 -30.35 7.83 28.63
CA LYS A 349 -31.06 7.50 29.84
C LYS A 349 -30.80 8.67 30.77
N ASP A 350 -31.73 9.61 30.79
CA ASP A 350 -31.92 10.45 31.96
C ASP A 350 -32.42 9.51 33.07
N ASN A 351 -31.61 9.35 34.11
CA ASN A 351 -32.01 8.87 35.44
C ASN A 351 -31.14 9.57 36.46
#